data_AF-A0A914KVW6-F1
#
_entry.id   AF-A0A914KVW6-F1
#
_cell.length_a   1.000
_cell.length_b   1.000
_cell.length_c   1.000
_cell.angle_alpha   90.00
_cell.angle_beta   90.00
_cell.angle_gamma   90.00
#
_symmetry.space_group_name_H-M   'P 1'
#
loop_
_entity.id
_entity.type
_entity.pdbx_description
1 polymer ?
#
loop_
_entity_poly.entity_id
_entity_poly.type
_entity_poly.pdbx_seq_one_letter_code
_entity_poly.pdbx_strand_id
1 'polypeptide(L)' 'MKQIEVFGHDELNKKISELPKDEVIIYFVGTKLEETGKSWCSDCVKAEPSIEETLLELKSLNVIFLVCNVGNKEE' A
#
# COMPACT_ATOMS: atom_id res chain seq x y z
N MET A 1 10.95 9.92 0.22
CA MET A 1 9.67 9.21 0.45
C MET A 1 9.74 8.31 1.67
N LYS A 2 8.70 8.32 2.52
CA LYS A 2 8.52 7.38 3.64
C LYS A 2 7.50 6.32 3.22
N GLN A 3 7.80 5.04 3.41
CA GLN A 3 6.86 3.94 3.14
C GLN A 3 6.23 3.42 4.44
N ILE A 4 4.92 3.19 4.43
CA ILE A 4 4.14 2.68 5.55
C ILE A 4 3.25 1.56 5.03
N GLU A 5 3.02 0.54 5.84
CA GLU A 5 2.08 -0.55 5.56
C GLU A 5 1.06 -0.62 6.69
N VAL A 6 -0.20 -0.85 6.34
CA VAL A 6 -1.34 -1.02 7.26
C VAL A 6 -2.29 -2.10 6.74
N PHE A 7 -3.15 -2.61 7.62
CA PHE A 7 -4.11 -3.67 7.33
C PHE A 7 -5.53 -3.23 7.72
N GLY A 8 -6.40 -3.16 6.71
CA GLY A 8 -7.81 -2.83 6.89
C GLY A 8 -8.10 -1.35 7.21
N HIS A 9 -9.39 -1.06 7.29
CA HIS A 9 -9.92 0.31 7.40
C HIS A 9 -9.55 1.01 8.71
N ASP A 10 -9.65 0.31 9.83
CA ASP A 10 -9.44 0.91 11.15
C ASP A 10 -7.98 1.32 11.37
N GLU A 11 -7.03 0.47 10.95
CA GLU A 11 -5.61 0.78 11.04
C GLU A 11 -5.25 1.93 10.10
N LEU A 12 -5.81 1.95 8.89
CA LEU A 12 -5.63 3.05 7.94
C LEU A 12 -6.10 4.38 8.53
N ASN A 13 -7.32 4.45 9.06
CA ASN A 13 -7.86 5.68 9.66
C ASN A 13 -7.01 6.17 10.82
N LYS A 14 -6.63 5.26 11.72
CA LYS A 14 -5.75 5.58 12.84
C LYS A 14 -4.42 6.13 12.32
N LYS A 15 -3.79 5.45 11.36
CA LYS A 15 -2.50 5.87 10.82
C LYS A 15 -2.58 7.23 10.17
N ILE A 16 -3.56 7.48 9.30
CA ILE A 16 -3.76 8.77 8.64
C ILE A 16 -3.93 9.90 9.68
N SER A 17 -4.66 9.66 10.77
CA SER A 17 -4.86 10.66 11.83
C SER A 17 -3.58 11.02 12.60
N GLU A 18 -2.62 10.09 12.66
CA GLU A 18 -1.32 10.28 13.32
C GLU A 18 -0.28 10.93 12.39
N LEU A 19 -0.51 10.91 11.08
CA LEU A 19 0.44 11.46 10.12
C LEU A 19 0.43 13.00 10.16
N PRO A 20 1.59 13.64 9.97
CA PRO A 20 1.64 15.08 9.73
C PRO A 20 0.82 15.43 8.47
N LYS A 21 0.56 16.73 8.27
CA LYS A 21 -0.11 17.26 7.05
C LYS A 21 0.80 17.21 5.81
N ASP A 22 1.38 16.04 5.56
CA ASP A 22 2.17 15.74 4.37
C ASP A 22 1.25 15.18 3.28
N GLU A 23 1.75 15.19 2.04
CA GLU A 23 1.07 14.53 0.93
C GLU A 23 1.21 13.00 1.07
N VAL A 24 0.06 12.31 1.12
CA VAL A 24 -0.03 10.86 1.29
C VAL A 24 -0.61 10.24 0.03
N ILE A 25 0.13 9.31 -0.57
CA ILE A 25 -0.32 8.46 -1.66
C ILE A 25 -0.68 7.10 -1.06
N ILE A 26 -1.94 6.70 -1.18
CA ILE A 26 -2.42 5.43 -0.63
C ILE A 26 -2.60 4.42 -1.76
N TYR A 27 -1.93 3.28 -1.64
CA TYR A 27 -2.09 2.12 -2.51
C TYR A 27 -2.93 1.05 -1.81
N PHE A 28 -4.17 0.88 -2.24
CA PHE A 28 -5.04 -0.19 -1.77
C PHE A 28 -4.76 -1.47 -2.56
N VAL A 29 -4.42 -2.54 -1.84
CA VAL A 29 -3.99 -3.81 -2.42
C VAL A 29 -4.65 -4.98 -1.70
N GLY A 30 -5.06 -6.02 -2.44
CA GLY A 30 -5.52 -7.26 -1.82
C GLY A 30 -4.40 -7.88 -1.00
N THR A 31 -4.69 -8.33 0.22
CA THR A 31 -3.67 -8.92 1.10
C THR A 31 -2.91 -10.05 0.40
N LYS A 32 -1.59 -10.07 0.59
CA LYS A 32 -0.73 -11.12 0.04
C LYS A 32 -1.04 -12.45 0.71
N LEU A 33 -1.24 -13.49 -0.10
CA LEU A 33 -1.41 -14.86 0.35
C LEU A 33 -0.09 -15.36 0.96
N GLU A 34 -0.13 -15.95 2.16
CA GLU A 34 1.08 -16.40 2.86
C GLU A 34 1.87 -17.44 2.07
N GLU A 35 1.18 -18.33 1.34
CA GLU A 35 1.82 -19.41 0.60
C GLU A 35 2.54 -18.95 -0.68
N THR A 36 2.08 -17.86 -1.31
CA THR A 36 2.68 -17.37 -2.57
C THR A 36 3.43 -16.05 -2.42
N GLY A 37 3.19 -15.30 -1.35
CA GLY A 37 3.65 -13.92 -1.18
C GLY A 37 3.03 -12.93 -2.18
N LYS A 38 2.01 -13.36 -2.95
CA LYS A 38 1.34 -12.54 -3.97
C LYS A 38 -0.07 -12.17 -3.52
N SER A 39 -0.54 -11.01 -3.97
CA SER A 39 -1.93 -10.61 -3.74
C SER A 39 -2.89 -11.64 -4.37
N TRP A 40 -3.99 -11.94 -3.67
CA TRP A 40 -5.09 -12.71 -4.26
C TRP A 40 -5.77 -11.98 -5.44
N CYS A 41 -5.56 -10.67 -5.55
CA CYS A 41 -6.09 -9.85 -6.63
C CYS A 41 -5.14 -9.90 -7.84
N SER A 42 -5.62 -10.46 -8.96
CA SER A 42 -4.82 -10.61 -10.18
C SER A 42 -4.29 -9.29 -10.72
N ASP A 43 -5.04 -8.21 -10.56
CA ASP A 43 -4.66 -6.89 -11.06
C ASP A 43 -3.61 -6.24 -10.17
N CYS A 44 -3.68 -6.45 -8.86
CA CYS A 44 -2.61 -6.07 -7.93
C CYS A 44 -1.28 -6.75 -8.29
N VAL A 45 -1.30 -8.05 -8.62
CA VAL A 45 -0.10 -8.78 -9.06
C VAL A 45 0.46 -8.23 -10.37
N LYS A 46 -0.41 -7.89 -11.32
CA LYS A 46 0.02 -7.31 -12.61
C LYS A 46 0.56 -5.88 -12.46
N ALA A 47 0.01 -5.09 -11.54
CA ALA A 47 0.38 -3.70 -11.33
C ALA A 47 1.64 -3.52 -10.46
N GLU A 48 1.92 -4.48 -9.57
CA GLU A 48 3.06 -4.42 -8.62
C GLU A 48 4.40 -4.05 -9.30
N PRO A 49 4.81 -4.65 -10.44
CA PRO A 49 6.06 -4.27 -11.09
C PRO A 49 6.10 -2.80 -11.55
N SER A 50 5.00 -2.28 -12.11
CA SER A 50 4.91 -0.88 -12.55
C SER A 50 4.88 0.09 -11.37
N ILE A 51 4.25 -0.30 -10.26
CA ILE A 51 4.25 0.49 -9.03
C ILE A 51 5.67 0.53 -8.45
N GLU A 52 6.35 -0.62 -8.36
CA GLU A 52 7.73 -0.70 -7.87
C GLU A 52 8.69 0.18 -8.68
N GLU A 53 8.58 0.16 -10.02
CA GLU A 53 9.34 1.04 -10.90
C GLU A 53 9.07 2.52 -10.62
N THR A 54 7.78 2.91 -10.53
CA THR A 54 7.39 4.28 -10.22
C THR A 54 7.90 4.72 -8.85
N LEU A 55 7.87 3.84 -7.84
CA LEU A 55 8.39 4.15 -6.50
C LEU A 55 9.88 4.46 -6.50
N LEU A 56 10.67 3.91 -7.42
CA LEU A 56 12.09 4.26 -7.56
C LEU A 56 12.26 5.74 -7.92
N GLU A 57 11.39 6.28 -8.77
CA GLU A 57 11.39 7.69 -9.16
C GLU A 57 10.89 8.59 -8.02
N LEU A 58 9.83 8.15 -7.33
CA LEU A 58 9.22 8.90 -6.23
C LEU A 58 10.07 8.93 -4.95
N LYS A 59 11.11 8.10 -4.82
CA LYS A 59 12.01 8.10 -3.65
C LYS A 59 12.57 9.48 -3.31
N SER A 60 12.82 10.29 -4.35
CA SER A 60 13.36 11.65 -4.25
C SER A 60 12.35 12.69 -3.74
N LEU A 61 11.05 12.37 -3.77
CA LEU A 61 9.99 13.27 -3.34
C LEU A 61 9.74 13.18 -1.83
N ASN A 62 9.26 14.29 -1.27
CA ASN A 62 8.82 14.38 0.12
C ASN A 62 7.33 14.00 0.24
N VAL A 63 7.01 12.76 -0.11
CA VAL A 63 5.66 12.17 0.01
C VAL A 63 5.69 10.93 0.89
N ILE A 64 4.55 10.60 1.48
CA ILE A 64 4.32 9.35 2.20
C ILE A 64 3.62 8.38 1.27
N PHE A 65 4.23 7.22 1.03
CA PHE A 65 3.59 6.13 0.31
C PHE A 65 3.06 5.10 1.30
N LEU A 66 1.75 4.92 1.34
CA LEU A 66 1.08 4.04 2.30
C LEU A 66 0.41 2.89 1.56
N VAL A 67 0.85 1.66 1.87
CA VAL A 67 0.23 0.43 1.36
C VAL A 67 -0.84 -0.01 2.34
N CYS A 68 -2.08 -0.11 1.88
CA CYS A 68 -3.21 -0.59 2.65
C CYS A 68 -3.63 -1.98 2.14
N ASN A 69 -3.29 -3.01 2.90
CA ASN A 69 -3.78 -4.37 2.66
C ASN A 69 -5.27 -4.44 3.03
N VAL A 70 -6.14 -4.66 2.05
CA VAL A 70 -7.61 -4.52 2.25
C VAL A 70 -8.28 -5.74 2.88
N GLY A 71 -7.53 -6.81 3.16
CA GLY A 71 -8.07 -8.06 3.68
C GLY A 71 -8.05 -9.18 2.64
N ASN A 72 -8.65 -10.31 3.01
CA ASN A 72 -8.76 -11.49 2.16
C ASN A 72 -9.89 -11.31 1.12
N LYS A 73 -9.85 -12.07 0.03
CA LYS A 73 -10.86 -12.00 -1.04
C LYS A 73 -12.29 -12.30 -0.56
N GLU A 74 -12.39 -13.08 0.50
CA GLU A 74 -13.64 -13.67 1.01
C GLU A 74 -14.21 -12.94 2.24
N GLU A 75 -13.50 -11.92 2.74
CA GLU A 75 -14.00 -10.99 3.77
C GLU A 75 -14.90 -9.91 3.18
#